data_AF-A0A510PEY9-F1
#
_entry.id   AF-A0A510PEY9-F1
#
_cell.length_a   1.000
_cell.length_b   1.000
_cell.length_c   1.000
_cell.angle_alpha   90.00
_cell.angle_beta   90.00
_cell.angle_gamma   90.00
#
_symmetry.space_group_name_H-M   'P 1'
#
loop_
_entity.id
_entity.type
_entity.pdbx_description
1 polymer ?
#
loop_
_entity_poly.entity_id
_entity_poly.type
_entity_poly.pdbx_seq_one_letter_code
_entity_poly.pdbx_strand_id
1 'polypeptide(L)' 'MNYPIPTTPEEIAALRQRPVDEEMIAAVIAGIIRMARAQGQSLDDLTEEILAEDPILDQVQRRWLSQLLTNAWQNLAGWV' A
#
# COMPACT_ATOMS: atom_id res chain seq x y z
N MET A 1 -5.95 13.72 10.10
CA MET A 1 -6.32 12.61 9.23
C MET A 1 -7.61 12.00 9.74
N ASN A 2 -8.62 11.87 8.88
CA ASN A 2 -9.91 11.22 9.20
C ASN A 2 -9.78 9.68 9.19
N TYR A 3 -8.72 9.15 8.58
CA TYR A 3 -8.45 7.72 8.51
C TYR A 3 -7.18 7.38 9.30
N PRO A 4 -7.27 6.57 10.37
CA PRO A 4 -6.08 6.03 11.02
C PRO A 4 -5.36 5.09 10.04
N ILE A 5 -4.04 5.11 10.06
CA ILE A 5 -3.23 4.17 9.26
C ILE A 5 -3.49 2.75 9.78
N PRO A 6 -3.96 1.80 8.93
CA PRO A 6 -4.21 0.42 9.30
C PRO A 6 -2.93 -0.29 9.74
N THR A 7 -3.00 -1.02 10.85
CA THR A 7 -1.93 -1.87 11.41
C THR A 7 -2.12 -3.33 11.04
N THR A 8 -3.32 -3.71 10.61
CA THR A 8 -3.72 -5.10 10.40
C THR A 8 -4.47 -5.28 9.07
N PRO A 9 -4.41 -6.48 8.46
CA PRO A 9 -5.19 -6.81 7.26
C PRO A 9 -6.71 -6.66 7.46
N GLU A 10 -7.22 -6.92 8.67
CA GLU A 10 -8.63 -6.78 9.02
C GLU A 10 -9.09 -5.32 8.96
N GLU A 11 -8.23 -4.39 9.40
CA GLU A 11 -8.48 -2.94 9.29
C GLU A 11 -8.50 -2.48 7.83
N ILE A 12 -7.68 -3.06 6.95
CA ILE A 12 -7.75 -2.80 5.50
C ILE A 12 -9.06 -3.31 4.92
N ALA A 13 -9.48 -4.53 5.29
CA ALA A 13 -10.72 -5.12 4.82
C ALA A 13 -11.95 -4.29 5.25
N ALA A 14 -11.93 -3.71 6.46
CA ALA A 14 -12.98 -2.83 6.95
C ALA A 14 -13.13 -1.54 6.12
N LEU A 15 -12.04 -1.04 5.51
CA LEU A 15 -12.08 0.13 4.63
C LEU A 15 -12.75 -0.14 3.29
N ARG A 16 -12.81 -1.39 2.81
CA ARG A 16 -13.54 -1.75 1.58
C ARG A 16 -15.04 -1.53 1.65
N GLN A 17 -15.62 -1.47 2.85
CA GLN A 17 -17.05 -1.23 3.06
C GLN A 17 -17.43 0.26 3.04
N ARG A 18 -16.44 1.15 2.87
CA ARG A 18 -16.63 2.60 2.87
C ARG A 18 -16.54 3.18 1.45
N PRO A 19 -17.17 4.35 1.20
CA PRO A 19 -16.94 5.08 -0.03
C PRO A 19 -15.45 5.37 -0.20
N VAL A 20 -14.93 5.10 -1.39
CA VAL A 20 -13.52 5.28 -1.72
C VAL A 20 -13.22 6.77 -1.88
N ASP A 21 -12.40 7.33 -1.00
CA ASP A 21 -11.83 8.67 -1.12
C ASP A 21 -10.30 8.65 -1.08
N GLU A 22 -9.67 9.75 -1.51
CA GLU A 22 -8.21 9.86 -1.64
C GLU A 22 -7.47 9.68 -0.30
N GLU A 23 -8.07 10.13 0.81
CA GLU A 23 -7.49 10.00 2.15
C GLU A 23 -7.55 8.54 2.63
N MET A 24 -8.62 7.81 2.29
CA MET A 24 -8.75 6.38 2.51
C MET A 24 -7.71 5.58 1.73
N ILE A 25 -7.50 5.90 0.45
CA ILE A 25 -6.47 5.26 -0.40
C ILE A 25 -5.08 5.47 0.22
N ALA A 26 -4.77 6.70 0.64
CA ALA A 26 -3.51 7.02 1.29
C ALA A 26 -3.31 6.24 2.60
N ALA A 27 -4.36 6.12 3.42
CA ALA A 27 -4.32 5.35 4.66
C ALA A 27 -4.06 3.86 4.42
N VAL A 28 -4.73 3.25 3.43
CA VAL A 28 -4.52 1.84 3.07
C VAL A 28 -3.07 1.59 2.63
N ILE A 29 -2.54 2.42 1.73
CA ILE A 29 -1.16 2.31 1.24
C ILE A 29 -0.17 2.46 2.41
N ALA A 30 -0.40 3.43 3.29
CA ALA A 30 0.40 3.62 4.49
C ALA A 30 0.40 2.40 5.42
N GLY A 31 -0.76 1.74 5.55
CA GLY A 31 -0.91 0.53 6.36
C GLY A 31 -0.15 -0.67 5.80
N ILE A 32 -0.27 -0.90 4.48
CA ILE A 32 0.46 -1.95 3.76
C ILE A 32 1.97 -1.77 3.93
N ILE A 33 2.48 -0.55 3.71
CA ILE A 33 3.91 -0.24 3.85
C ILE A 33 4.40 -0.46 5.28
N ARG A 34 3.62 -0.02 6.28
CA ARG A 34 3.99 -0.22 7.69
C ARG A 34 4.04 -1.70 8.07
N MET A 35 3.07 -2.49 7.62
CA MET A 35 3.04 -3.94 7.87
C MET A 35 4.20 -4.67 7.18
N ALA A 36 4.53 -4.30 5.94
CA ALA A 36 5.69 -4.83 5.24
C ALA A 36 7.00 -4.52 5.99
N ARG A 37 7.17 -3.27 6.46
CA ARG A 37 8.33 -2.89 7.29
C ARG A 37 8.39 -3.65 8.61
N ALA A 38 7.26 -3.81 9.29
CA ALA A 38 7.20 -4.55 10.55
C ALA A 38 7.60 -6.03 10.39
N GLN A 39 7.39 -6.59 9.20
CA GLN A 39 7.80 -7.95 8.83
C GLN A 39 9.25 -8.03 8.33
N GLY A 40 9.97 -6.91 8.25
CA GLY A 40 11.34 -6.86 7.70
C GLY A 40 11.39 -7.00 6.18
N GLN A 41 10.25 -6.89 5.51
CA GLN A 41 10.12 -6.99 4.05
C GLN A 41 10.67 -5.73 3.40
N SER A 42 11.40 -5.88 2.29
CA SER A 42 11.87 -4.75 1.50
C SER A 42 10.78 -4.23 0.56
N LEU A 43 10.97 -3.02 0.03
CA LEU A 43 10.09 -2.46 -0.99
C LEU A 43 10.03 -3.36 -2.24
N ASP A 44 11.15 -3.98 -2.61
CA ASP A 44 11.22 -4.87 -3.77
C ASP A 44 10.40 -6.13 -3.51
N ASP A 45 10.55 -6.76 -2.34
CA ASP A 45 9.77 -7.94 -1.96
C ASP A 45 8.25 -7.64 -1.95
N LEU A 46 7.85 -6.49 -1.40
CA LEU A 46 6.45 -6.06 -1.39
C LEU A 46 5.92 -5.81 -2.80
N THR A 47 6.75 -5.23 -3.67
CA THR A 47 6.37 -4.95 -5.05
C THR A 47 6.23 -6.26 -5.83
N GLU A 48 7.12 -7.23 -5.64
CA GLU A 48 7.03 -8.54 -6.27
C GLU A 48 5.76 -9.28 -5.83
N GLU A 49 5.42 -9.26 -4.54
CA GLU A 49 4.19 -9.88 -4.01
C GLU A 49 2.94 -9.27 -4.64
N ILE A 50 2.83 -7.94 -4.65
CA ILE A 50 1.69 -7.22 -5.26
C ILE A 50 1.59 -7.50 -6.77
N LEU A 51 2.72 -7.57 -7.48
CA LEU A 51 2.75 -7.83 -8.92
C LEU A 51 2.53 -9.31 -9.27
N ALA A 52 2.83 -10.22 -8.35
CA ALA A 52 2.61 -11.66 -8.52
C ALA A 52 1.14 -12.04 -8.30
N GLU A 53 0.44 -11.37 -7.38
CA GLU A 53 -0.98 -11.59 -7.11
C GLU A 53 -1.90 -11.01 -8.20
N ASP A 54 -1.39 -10.18 -9.10
CA ASP A 54 -2.21 -9.50 -10.11
C ASP A 54 -1.91 -9.95 -11.57
N PRO A 55 -2.66 -10.94 -12.09
CA PRO A 55 -2.57 -11.37 -13.49
C PRO A 55 -3.27 -10.40 -14.47
N ILE A 56 -3.95 -9.36 -13.98
CA ILE A 56 -4.76 -8.44 -14.80
C ILE A 56 -3.95 -7.21 -15.23
N LEU A 57 -2.88 -6.86 -14.50
CA LEU A 57 -2.08 -5.68 -14.80
C LEU A 57 -1.16 -5.88 -16.00
N ASP A 58 -1.31 -5.02 -17.02
CA ASP A 58 -0.35 -4.90 -18.11
C ASP A 58 0.98 -4.27 -17.66
N GLN A 59 2.01 -4.35 -18.50
CA GLN A 59 3.35 -3.88 -18.15
C GLN A 59 3.41 -2.37 -17.79
N VAL A 60 2.51 -1.56 -18.34
CA VAL A 60 2.42 -0.12 -18.05
C VAL A 60 1.81 0.10 -16.67
N GLN A 61 0.72 -0.60 -16.36
CA GLN A 61 0.04 -0.55 -15.06
C GLN A 61 0.94 -1.08 -13.95
N ARG A 62 1.70 -2.16 -14.21
CA ARG A 62 2.71 -2.69 -13.28
C ARG A 62 3.77 -1.63 -12.96
N ARG A 63 4.31 -0.95 -13.98
CA ARG A 63 5.30 0.11 -13.80
C ARG A 63 4.74 1.30 -13.02
N TRP A 64 3.51 1.70 -13.32
CA TRP A 64 2.82 2.77 -12.59
C TRP A 64 2.62 2.40 -11.12
N LEU A 65 2.18 1.17 -10.83
CA LEU A 65 1.99 0.68 -9.48
C LEU A 65 3.30 0.59 -8.69
N SER A 66 4.39 0.10 -9.30
CA SER A 66 5.72 0.11 -8.69
C SER A 66 6.21 1.52 -8.37
N GLN A 67 5.97 2.50 -9.25
CA GLN A 67 6.31 3.90 -8.99
C GLN A 67 5.50 4.48 -7.85
N LEU A 68 4.19 4.19 -7.78
CA LEU A 68 3.33 4.63 -6.70
C LEU A 68 3.78 4.05 -5.35
N LEU A 69 4.07 2.75 -5.31
CA LEU A 69 4.59 2.07 -4.11
C LEU A 69 5.93 2.66 -3.67
N THR A 70 6.86 2.87 -4.61
CA THR A 70 8.16 3.51 -4.33
C THR A 70 7.99 4.89 -3.73
N ASN A 71 7.15 5.73 -4.35
CA ASN A 71 6.88 7.07 -3.86
C ASN A 71 6.24 7.04 -2.47
N ALA A 72 5.24 6.19 -2.25
CA ALA A 72 4.61 6.06 -0.95
C ALA A 72 5.60 5.56 0.13
N TRP A 73 6.48 4.62 -0.21
CA TRP A 73 7.48 4.07 0.70
C TRP A 73 8.52 5.10 1.14
N GLN A 74 8.95 5.94 0.21
CA GLN A 74 9.89 7.03 0.49
C GLN A 74 9.22 8.15 1.30
N ASN A 75 7.97 8.51 0.97
CA ASN A 75 7.25 9.57 1.67
C ASN A 75 6.77 9.15 3.07
N LEU A 76 6.40 7.88 3.27
CA LEU A 76 6.05 7.37 4.61
C LEU A 76 7.24 7.39 5.58
N ALA A 77 8.47 7.27 5.07
CA ALA A 77 9.66 7.38 5.90
C ALA A 77 9.83 8.77 6.54
N GLY A 78 9.16 9.81 6.01
CA GLY A 78 9.13 11.16 6.57
C GLY A 78 7.98 11.43 7.54
N TRP A 79 7.11 10.45 7.80
CA TRP A 79 5.93 10.58 8.67
C TRP A 79 6.04 9.77 9.99
N VAL A 80 7.16 9.08 10.21
CA VAL A 80 7.47 8.35 11.46
C VAL A 80 8.37 9.18 12.36
#